data_AF-A0A0L7MQB1-F1
#
_entry.id   AF-A0A0L7MQB1-F1
#
_cell.length_a   1.000
_cell.length_b   1.000
_cell.length_c   1.000
_cell.angle_alpha   90.00
_cell.angle_beta   90.00
_cell.angle_gamma   90.00
#
_symmetry.space_group_name_H-M   'P 1'
#
loop_
_entity.id
_entity.type
_entity.pdbx_description
1 polymer ?
#
loop_
_entity_poly.entity_id
_entity_poly.type
_entity_poly.pdbx_seq_one_letter_code
_entity_poly.pdbx_strand_id
1 'polypeptide(L)'
;MNSAAAPVTELAANRPQTLLRAVLLGWLWLAALAGFSHWLTRLPPWGWLLAVLLLVLLPAWGHWLLLMLRKKLLRLQFAPQGHMGRWLSGGWWPGCKALALALLLCTSSLWQAWFLAPWEWALLALAPLLYALLAYGMQAGLRREFSSTAFAWAFTQRAATWLLLALLGGGWLYGMASQQDMGRALAAGMEPEALNLALAQIHAAPSGLVRWGLDALLAVQLASGAMADLPQLPVLRLLLLALFGPVGVLLCLGRAMQGASTSSALLLQARPLPAAPLLALVAMLVLGILVQTTAALDGLARAQESPLALKRLPECERIGQKLYSLGTLDTTRQQVLQLLGRAHAGQALCQSIPQMNRQLDAAVERYLDWYFSLGAEWGRILSLLTGDVSQFLQNKLSETLGATPGLEGWVQALQKQALTSGAALAEGQQRIEETLARHHLALSPGQCLVRAEVASLPALELLGDARQRLTASALVGTGGGAFAAAVAGKAMAKASMKAASKVLAKAAAKQGLGKAGAAVAGAAVGSVVPGVGTAVGAVAGAVAGVVLGVGIDWAALYAEELLTRDAMRADLRAALGEQLQGLSRAMGCP
;
A
#
# COMPACT_ATOMS: atom_id res chain seq x y z
N MET A 1 -5.76 80.91 -21.22
CA MET A 1 -4.62 81.76 -20.83
C MET A 1 -4.94 82.40 -19.49
N ASN A 2 -4.21 82.03 -18.44
CA ASN A 2 -3.76 82.91 -17.37
C ASN A 2 -2.73 82.18 -16.50
N SER A 3 -1.69 82.91 -16.17
CA SER A 3 -0.36 82.48 -15.75
C SER A 3 -0.30 81.87 -14.35
N ALA A 4 0.34 80.71 -14.25
CA ALA A 4 1.06 80.25 -13.06
C ALA A 4 2.14 79.25 -13.50
N ALA A 5 3.09 79.72 -14.31
CA ALA A 5 4.33 79.00 -14.53
C ALA A 5 5.17 79.11 -13.25
N ALA A 6 5.01 78.15 -12.34
CA ALA A 6 5.99 77.92 -11.28
C ALA A 6 7.34 77.59 -11.92
N PRO A 7 8.47 78.06 -11.36
CA PRO A 7 9.76 77.97 -12.01
C PRO A 7 10.19 76.49 -12.16
N VAL A 8 10.49 76.11 -13.40
CA VAL A 8 10.98 74.79 -13.82
C VAL A 8 12.29 74.38 -13.10
N THR A 9 12.95 75.32 -12.43
CA THR A 9 14.22 75.14 -11.72
C THR A 9 14.12 74.39 -10.39
N GLU A 10 13.02 74.47 -9.64
CA GLU A 10 12.90 73.73 -8.36
C GLU A 10 12.70 72.21 -8.53
N LEU A 11 12.16 71.77 -9.68
CA LEU A 11 11.94 70.35 -9.98
C LEU A 11 13.20 69.59 -10.42
N ALA A 12 14.31 70.28 -10.66
CA ALA A 12 15.60 69.67 -11.00
C ALA A 12 16.41 69.26 -9.76
N ALA A 13 16.40 70.07 -8.70
CA ALA A 13 17.25 69.89 -7.53
C ALA A 13 16.87 68.69 -6.64
N ASN A 14 15.60 68.30 -6.57
CA ASN A 14 15.13 67.21 -5.69
C ASN A 14 15.16 65.80 -6.32
N ARG A 15 15.63 65.64 -7.56
CA ARG A 15 15.56 64.36 -8.29
C ARG A 15 16.36 63.20 -7.67
N PRO A 16 17.65 63.34 -7.31
CA PRO A 16 18.41 62.22 -6.74
C PRO A 16 17.84 61.77 -5.37
N GLN A 17 17.32 62.72 -4.58
CA GLN A 17 16.71 62.43 -3.28
C GLN A 17 15.43 61.60 -3.41
N THR A 18 14.60 61.85 -4.42
CA THR A 18 13.38 61.04 -4.65
C THR A 18 13.69 59.59 -5.06
N LEU A 19 14.77 59.36 -5.82
CA LEU A 19 15.18 58.03 -6.23
C LEU A 19 15.73 57.23 -5.04
N LEU A 20 16.64 57.84 -4.28
CA LEU A 20 17.21 57.22 -3.07
C LEU A 20 16.10 56.87 -2.07
N ARG A 21 15.17 57.78 -1.83
CA ARG A 21 14.01 57.54 -0.95
C ARG A 21 13.17 56.35 -1.42
N ALA A 22 12.89 56.26 -2.72
CA ALA A 22 12.08 55.16 -3.27
C ALA A 22 12.77 53.80 -3.08
N VAL A 23 14.08 53.73 -3.33
CA VAL A 23 14.87 52.50 -3.12
C VAL A 23 14.91 52.11 -1.65
N LEU A 24 15.21 53.06 -0.75
CA LEU A 24 15.25 52.80 0.69
C LEU A 24 13.91 52.31 1.24
N LEU A 25 12.80 52.92 0.83
CA LEU A 25 11.46 52.47 1.24
C LEU A 25 11.10 51.10 0.64
N GLY A 26 11.55 50.80 -0.58
CA GLY A 26 11.42 49.48 -1.18
C GLY A 26 12.15 48.40 -0.38
N TRP A 27 13.40 48.66 0.01
CA TRP A 27 14.17 47.75 0.87
C TRP A 27 13.58 47.62 2.27
N LEU A 28 13.11 48.72 2.87
CA LEU A 28 12.44 48.67 4.17
C LEU A 28 11.16 47.83 4.10
N TRP A 29 10.39 47.95 3.03
CA TRP A 29 9.21 47.11 2.80
C TRP A 29 9.58 45.63 2.65
N LEU A 30 10.64 45.31 1.90
CA LEU A 30 11.15 43.92 1.78
C LEU A 30 11.68 43.37 3.10
N ALA A 31 12.39 44.18 3.89
CA ALA A 31 12.88 43.79 5.21
C ALA A 31 11.72 43.52 6.17
N ALA A 32 10.67 44.34 6.14
CA ALA A 32 9.45 44.10 6.90
C ALA A 32 8.75 42.82 6.46
N LEU A 33 8.63 42.57 5.15
CA LEU A 33 8.06 41.33 4.60
C LEU A 33 8.87 40.10 5.08
N ALA A 34 10.19 40.15 4.97
CA ALA A 34 11.09 39.08 5.42
C ALA A 34 10.92 38.83 6.93
N GLY A 35 10.96 39.89 7.75
CA GLY A 35 10.76 39.80 9.19
C GLY A 35 9.41 39.17 9.56
N PHE A 36 8.30 39.69 9.03
CA PHE A 36 6.98 39.13 9.32
C PHE A 36 6.81 37.71 8.80
N SER A 37 7.39 37.37 7.65
CA SER A 37 7.34 36.01 7.09
C SER A 37 8.07 35.00 7.98
N HIS A 38 9.20 35.39 8.58
CA HIS A 38 9.97 34.51 9.48
C HIS A 38 9.21 34.21 10.78
N TRP A 39 8.43 35.17 11.27
CA TRP A 39 7.62 35.01 12.48
C TRP A 39 6.20 34.51 12.20
N LEU A 40 5.84 34.27 10.93
CA LEU A 40 4.47 34.05 10.49
C LEU A 40 3.76 32.92 11.23
N THR A 41 4.42 31.77 11.42
CA THR A 41 3.89 30.61 12.15
C THR A 41 3.79 30.83 13.67
N ARG A 42 4.32 31.92 14.20
CA ARG A 42 4.25 32.29 15.62
C ARG A 42 3.29 33.45 15.88
N LEU A 43 2.82 34.12 14.83
CA LEU A 43 1.95 35.29 14.97
C LEU A 43 0.53 34.86 15.33
N PRO A 44 -0.04 35.38 16.44
CA PRO A 44 -1.48 35.25 16.68
C PRO A 44 -2.27 36.01 15.59
N PRO A 45 -3.59 35.79 15.46
CA PRO A 45 -4.39 36.35 14.36
C PRO A 45 -4.32 37.87 14.25
N TRP A 46 -4.30 38.56 15.39
CA TRP A 46 -4.15 40.02 15.44
C TRP A 46 -2.75 40.47 15.00
N GLY A 47 -1.71 39.68 15.33
CA GLY A 47 -0.33 39.94 14.92
C GLY A 47 -0.17 39.78 13.41
N TRP A 48 -0.79 38.75 12.83
CA TRP A 48 -0.86 38.57 11.39
C TRP A 48 -1.60 39.73 10.70
N LEU A 49 -2.77 40.12 11.23
CA LEU A 49 -3.53 41.25 10.69
C LEU A 49 -2.73 42.55 10.72
N LEU A 50 -2.04 42.83 11.82
CA LEU A 50 -1.19 44.00 11.97
C LEU A 50 -0.04 44.00 10.97
N ALA A 51 0.63 42.85 10.79
CA ALA A 51 1.68 42.68 9.79
C ALA A 51 1.17 42.99 8.37
N VAL A 52 0.02 42.43 7.99
CA VAL A 52 -0.61 42.70 6.70
C VAL A 52 -0.97 44.18 6.55
N LEU A 53 -1.60 44.79 7.55
CA LEU A 53 -1.98 46.21 7.53
C LEU A 53 -0.77 47.13 7.35
N LEU A 54 0.36 46.82 8.00
CA LEU A 54 1.60 47.58 7.87
C LEU A 54 2.19 47.46 6.46
N LEU A 55 2.21 46.25 5.89
CA LEU A 55 2.70 45.99 4.54
C LEU A 55 1.83 46.64 3.45
N VAL A 56 0.53 46.79 3.71
CA VAL A 56 -0.46 47.33 2.75
C VAL A 56 -0.32 48.84 2.51
N LEU A 57 0.27 49.60 3.43
CA LEU A 57 0.30 51.07 3.36
C LEU A 57 0.87 51.60 2.05
N LEU A 58 2.05 51.12 1.63
CA LEU A 58 2.73 51.58 0.41
C LEU A 58 2.03 51.08 -0.87
N PRO A 59 1.69 49.78 -1.03
CA PRO A 59 0.94 49.29 -2.19
C PRO A 59 -0.44 49.93 -2.36
N ALA A 60 -1.21 50.09 -1.28
CA ALA A 60 -2.54 50.71 -1.33
C ALA A 60 -2.43 52.17 -1.78
N TRP A 61 -1.43 52.89 -1.28
CA TRP A 61 -1.16 54.26 -1.69
C TRP A 61 -0.82 54.38 -3.18
N GLY A 62 0.11 53.57 -3.68
CA GLY A 62 0.48 53.54 -5.09
C GLY A 62 -0.70 53.19 -6.01
N HIS A 63 -1.49 52.19 -5.63
CA HIS A 63 -2.70 51.81 -6.37
C HIS A 63 -3.76 52.89 -6.40
N TRP A 64 -4.03 53.51 -5.25
CA TRP A 64 -5.02 54.57 -5.15
C TRP A 64 -4.67 55.74 -6.08
N LEU A 65 -3.40 56.17 -6.12
CA LEU A 65 -2.95 57.25 -6.99
C LEU A 65 -3.14 56.91 -8.48
N LEU A 66 -2.78 55.70 -8.91
CA LEU A 66 -2.98 55.29 -10.31
C LEU A 66 -4.46 55.25 -10.70
N LEU A 67 -5.34 54.80 -9.78
CA LEU A 67 -6.77 54.78 -10.02
C LEU A 67 -7.34 56.21 -10.07
N MET A 68 -6.89 57.10 -9.20
CA MET A 68 -7.28 58.51 -9.20
C MET A 68 -6.85 59.23 -10.47
N LEU A 69 -5.63 58.99 -10.95
CA LEU A 69 -5.14 59.55 -12.22
C LEU A 69 -5.93 59.02 -13.42
N ARG A 70 -6.21 57.71 -13.47
CA ARG A 70 -7.08 57.12 -14.50
C ARG A 70 -8.49 57.73 -14.45
N LYS A 71 -9.03 57.89 -13.24
CA LYS A 71 -10.34 58.50 -13.02
C LYS A 71 -10.38 59.94 -13.50
N LYS A 72 -9.31 60.71 -13.25
CA LYS A 72 -9.18 62.10 -13.72
C LYS A 72 -9.17 62.16 -15.25
N LEU A 73 -8.45 61.26 -15.93
CA LEU A 73 -8.46 61.16 -17.40
C LEU A 73 -9.85 60.86 -17.94
N LEU A 74 -10.57 59.90 -17.34
CA LEU A 74 -11.96 59.60 -17.72
C LEU A 74 -12.87 60.81 -17.48
N ARG A 75 -12.70 61.54 -16.37
CA ARG A 75 -13.51 62.71 -16.06
C ARG A 75 -13.35 63.83 -17.10
N LEU A 76 -12.19 63.96 -17.72
CA LEU A 76 -11.96 64.94 -18.80
C LEU A 76 -12.80 64.64 -20.06
N GLN A 77 -13.31 63.42 -20.23
CA GLN A 77 -14.16 63.03 -21.36
C GLN A 77 -15.64 63.35 -21.14
N PHE A 78 -16.06 63.70 -19.91
CA PHE A 78 -17.47 63.92 -19.56
C PHE A 78 -17.71 65.34 -19.06
N ALA A 79 -18.91 65.88 -19.33
CA ALA A 79 -19.31 67.18 -18.83
C ALA A 79 -19.29 67.21 -17.28
N PRO A 80 -18.74 68.27 -16.66
CA PRO A 80 -18.53 68.33 -15.21
C PRO A 80 -19.84 68.30 -14.40
N GLN A 81 -20.95 68.75 -15.00
CA GLN A 81 -22.29 68.77 -14.38
C GLN A 81 -23.08 67.47 -14.62
N GLY A 82 -22.65 66.62 -15.55
CA GLY A 82 -23.31 65.36 -15.87
C GLY A 82 -23.30 64.39 -14.68
N HIS A 83 -24.31 63.53 -14.61
CA HIS A 83 -24.40 62.48 -13.57
C HIS A 83 -23.12 61.64 -13.52
N MET A 84 -22.56 61.28 -14.70
CA MET A 84 -21.32 60.52 -14.80
C MET A 84 -20.10 61.32 -14.30
N GLY A 85 -20.03 62.63 -14.55
CA GLY A 85 -18.99 63.52 -14.03
C GLY A 85 -19.02 63.65 -12.50
N ARG A 86 -20.22 63.71 -11.91
CA ARG A 86 -20.44 63.71 -10.45
C ARG A 86 -20.07 62.36 -9.82
N TRP A 87 -20.49 61.23 -10.39
CA TRP A 87 -20.06 59.92 -9.91
C TRP A 87 -18.53 59.72 -10.01
N LEU A 88 -17.93 60.20 -11.11
CA LEU A 88 -16.48 60.18 -11.31
C LEU A 88 -15.71 61.16 -10.40
N SER A 89 -16.37 61.99 -9.61
CA SER A 89 -15.70 62.91 -8.67
C SER A 89 -15.37 62.31 -7.29
N GLY A 90 -16.05 61.24 -6.86
CA GLY A 90 -15.86 60.67 -5.51
C GLY A 90 -14.59 59.79 -5.33
N GLY A 91 -13.80 60.00 -4.27
CA GLY A 91 -12.54 59.28 -4.05
C GLY A 91 -12.65 57.89 -3.37
N TRP A 92 -13.81 57.55 -2.82
CA TRP A 92 -13.96 56.38 -1.93
C TRP A 92 -13.85 55.04 -2.66
N TRP A 93 -14.51 54.88 -3.82
CA TRP A 93 -14.51 53.63 -4.57
C TRP A 93 -13.12 53.21 -5.10
N PRO A 94 -12.30 54.11 -5.68
CA PRO A 94 -10.89 53.84 -5.95
C PRO A 94 -10.09 53.44 -4.71
N GLY A 95 -10.38 54.06 -3.55
CA GLY A 95 -9.76 53.72 -2.27
C GLY A 95 -10.08 52.29 -1.83
N CYS A 96 -11.34 51.89 -1.83
CA CYS A 96 -11.76 50.52 -1.50
C CYS A 96 -11.12 49.50 -2.44
N LYS A 97 -11.09 49.77 -3.75
CA LYS A 97 -10.43 48.89 -4.73
C LYS A 97 -8.93 48.76 -4.50
N ALA A 98 -8.25 49.88 -4.25
CA ALA A 98 -6.83 49.89 -3.96
C ALA A 98 -6.50 49.12 -2.68
N LEU A 99 -7.29 49.33 -1.63
CA LEU A 99 -7.12 48.63 -0.35
C LEU A 99 -7.37 47.13 -0.49
N ALA A 100 -8.47 46.72 -1.13
CA ALA A 100 -8.79 45.30 -1.33
C ALA A 100 -7.70 44.56 -2.13
N LEU A 101 -7.22 45.18 -3.22
CA LEU A 101 -6.15 44.60 -4.04
C LEU A 101 -4.81 44.57 -3.29
N ALA A 102 -4.49 45.63 -2.54
CA ALA A 102 -3.28 45.67 -1.73
C ALA A 102 -3.31 44.63 -0.60
N LEU A 103 -4.44 44.46 0.08
CA LEU A 103 -4.65 43.42 1.09
C LEU A 103 -4.38 42.05 0.49
N LEU A 104 -5.04 41.72 -0.64
CA LEU A 104 -4.85 40.43 -1.32
C LEU A 104 -3.38 40.20 -1.73
N LEU A 105 -2.74 41.19 -2.34
CA LEU A 105 -1.34 41.06 -2.75
C LEU A 105 -0.40 40.91 -1.54
N CYS A 106 -0.62 41.66 -0.46
CA CYS A 106 0.22 41.58 0.74
C CYS A 106 0.00 40.27 1.50
N THR A 107 -1.23 39.78 1.63
CA THR A 107 -1.51 38.48 2.25
C THR A 107 -0.86 37.34 1.48
N SER A 108 -1.01 37.34 0.15
CA SER A 108 -0.38 36.34 -0.71
C SER A 108 1.14 36.44 -0.67
N SER A 109 1.70 37.66 -0.71
CA SER A 109 3.15 37.87 -0.64
C SER A 109 3.73 37.43 0.70
N LEU A 110 3.01 37.67 1.81
CA LEU A 110 3.45 37.28 3.15
C LEU A 110 3.50 35.77 3.29
N TRP A 111 2.48 35.06 2.78
CA TRP A 111 2.50 33.61 2.78
C TRP A 111 3.57 33.04 1.82
N GLN A 112 3.70 33.60 0.61
CA GLN A 112 4.74 33.21 -0.35
C GLN A 112 6.16 33.41 0.22
N ALA A 113 6.38 34.51 0.93
CA ALA A 113 7.68 34.87 1.50
C ALA A 113 8.24 33.82 2.47
N TRP A 114 7.39 33.08 3.18
CA TRP A 114 7.81 31.99 4.07
C TRP A 114 8.47 30.83 3.33
N PHE A 115 8.13 30.64 2.05
CA PHE A 115 8.63 29.58 1.18
C PHE A 115 9.84 29.99 0.33
N LEU A 116 10.24 31.26 0.38
CA LEU A 116 11.29 31.77 -0.49
C LEU A 116 12.68 31.30 -0.05
N ALA A 117 13.47 30.83 -1.01
CA ALA A 117 14.86 30.47 -0.82
C ALA A 117 15.77 31.70 -0.66
N PRO A 118 16.96 31.56 -0.04
CA PRO A 118 17.88 32.68 0.17
C PRO A 118 18.29 33.42 -1.12
N TRP A 119 18.45 32.71 -2.24
CA TRP A 119 18.78 33.33 -3.53
C TRP A 119 17.59 34.10 -4.13
N GLU A 120 16.35 33.68 -3.86
CA GLU A 120 15.15 34.41 -4.28
C GLU A 120 15.06 35.74 -3.51
N TRP A 121 15.43 35.73 -2.23
CA TRP A 121 15.60 36.96 -1.45
C TRP A 121 16.70 37.86 -1.99
N ALA A 122 17.82 37.30 -2.47
CA ALA A 122 18.87 38.08 -3.14
C ALA A 122 18.35 38.73 -4.44
N LEU A 123 17.58 37.98 -5.24
CA LEU A 123 16.92 38.49 -6.45
C LEU A 123 15.89 39.59 -6.12
N LEU A 124 15.11 39.41 -5.06
CA LEU A 124 14.18 40.45 -4.56
C LEU A 124 14.92 41.68 -4.01
N ALA A 125 16.08 41.52 -3.38
CA ALA A 125 16.87 42.64 -2.88
C ALA A 125 17.38 43.56 -4.02
N LEU A 126 17.62 43.00 -5.21
CA LEU A 126 17.98 43.78 -6.41
C LEU A 126 16.77 44.53 -7.03
N ALA A 127 15.54 44.09 -6.73
CA ALA A 127 14.34 44.57 -7.40
C ALA A 127 14.03 46.07 -7.18
N PRO A 128 14.16 46.67 -5.97
CA PRO A 128 13.94 48.10 -5.79
C PRO A 128 14.89 48.98 -6.61
N LEU A 129 16.15 48.58 -6.72
CA LEU A 129 17.17 49.30 -7.49
C LEU A 129 16.88 49.19 -8.99
N LEU A 130 16.62 47.99 -9.49
CA LEU A 130 16.26 47.78 -10.89
C LEU A 130 14.98 48.53 -11.26
N TYR A 131 13.96 48.48 -10.40
CA TYR A 131 12.72 49.23 -10.59
C TYR A 131 12.98 50.74 -10.70
N ALA A 132 13.78 51.30 -9.79
CA ALA A 132 14.08 52.72 -9.76
C ALA A 132 14.85 53.17 -11.01
N LEU A 133 15.82 52.36 -11.49
CA LEU A 133 16.56 52.63 -12.71
C LEU A 133 15.66 52.57 -13.96
N LEU A 134 14.83 51.54 -14.08
CA LEU A 134 13.86 51.40 -15.18
C LEU A 134 12.88 52.58 -15.19
N ALA A 135 12.27 52.89 -14.05
CA ALA A 135 11.35 54.00 -13.92
C ALA A 135 12.03 55.34 -14.24
N TYR A 136 13.26 55.56 -13.77
CA TYR A 136 14.00 56.78 -14.05
C TYR A 136 14.32 56.94 -15.55
N GLY A 137 14.88 55.91 -16.18
CA GLY A 137 15.23 55.92 -17.61
C GLY A 137 14.01 56.17 -18.50
N MET A 138 12.91 55.46 -18.23
CA MET A 138 11.65 55.64 -18.96
C MET A 138 11.02 57.01 -18.74
N GLN A 139 11.05 57.51 -17.51
CA GLN A 139 10.47 58.81 -17.17
C GLN A 139 11.18 59.96 -17.92
N ALA A 140 12.49 59.86 -18.12
CA ALA A 140 13.27 60.88 -18.82
C ALA A 140 12.83 61.04 -20.30
N GLY A 141 12.56 59.93 -20.99
CA GLY A 141 12.06 59.94 -22.36
C GLY A 141 10.57 60.32 -22.45
N LEU A 142 9.72 59.63 -21.68
CA LEU A 142 8.26 59.75 -21.80
C LEU A 142 7.71 61.10 -21.34
N ARG A 143 8.44 61.86 -20.52
CA ARG A 143 8.00 63.22 -20.12
C ARG A 143 7.79 64.15 -21.31
N ARG A 144 8.48 63.92 -22.44
CA ARG A 144 8.33 64.73 -23.65
C ARG A 144 7.08 64.36 -24.47
N GLU A 145 6.64 63.11 -24.35
CA GLU A 145 5.52 62.56 -25.14
C GLU A 145 4.14 62.81 -24.51
N PHE A 146 4.07 63.01 -23.19
CA PHE A 146 2.81 63.19 -22.48
C PHE A 146 2.51 64.65 -22.16
N SER A 147 1.26 65.06 -22.36
CA SER A 147 0.75 66.40 -22.02
C SER A 147 0.75 66.73 -20.53
N SER A 148 0.87 65.73 -19.65
CA SER A 148 0.95 65.92 -18.20
C SER A 148 1.99 65.00 -17.59
N THR A 149 2.79 65.56 -16.68
CA THR A 149 3.81 64.84 -15.91
C THR A 149 3.22 63.71 -15.06
N ALA A 150 1.96 63.83 -14.61
CA ALA A 150 1.29 62.78 -13.85
C ALA A 150 0.89 61.58 -14.70
N PHE A 151 0.48 61.80 -15.95
CA PHE A 151 0.20 60.70 -16.87
C PHE A 151 1.49 60.01 -17.32
N ALA A 152 2.55 60.79 -17.61
CA ALA A 152 3.88 60.24 -17.87
C ALA A 152 4.36 59.36 -16.71
N TRP A 153 4.22 59.83 -15.46
CA TRP A 153 4.55 59.07 -14.26
C TRP A 153 3.71 57.80 -14.14
N ALA A 154 2.38 57.90 -14.25
CA ALA A 154 1.49 56.74 -14.11
C ALA A 154 1.78 55.64 -15.14
N PHE A 155 2.08 56.01 -16.38
CA PHE A 155 2.47 55.08 -17.42
C PHE A 155 3.84 54.46 -17.10
N THR A 156 4.83 55.30 -16.78
CA THR A 156 6.19 54.86 -16.45
C THR A 156 6.21 53.86 -15.29
N GLN A 157 5.47 54.16 -14.22
CA GLN A 157 5.35 53.30 -13.06
C GLN A 157 4.75 51.93 -13.38
N ARG A 158 3.73 51.87 -14.25
CA ARG A 158 3.12 50.61 -14.71
C ARG A 158 4.09 49.83 -15.58
N ALA A 159 4.73 50.49 -16.53
CA ALA A 159 5.66 49.86 -17.45
C ALA A 159 6.90 49.33 -16.70
N ALA A 160 7.44 50.10 -15.75
CA ALA A 160 8.54 49.64 -14.89
C ALA A 160 8.15 48.41 -14.06
N THR A 161 6.92 48.32 -13.54
CA THR A 161 6.45 47.12 -12.82
C THR A 161 6.38 45.91 -13.74
N TRP A 162 5.84 46.07 -14.96
CA TRP A 162 5.77 44.97 -15.92
C TRP A 162 7.14 44.53 -16.42
N LEU A 163 8.06 45.47 -16.69
CA LEU A 163 9.43 45.16 -17.07
C LEU A 163 10.20 44.48 -15.93
N LEU A 164 10.03 44.94 -14.69
CA LEU A 164 10.61 44.27 -13.52
C LEU A 164 10.13 42.81 -13.43
N LEU A 165 8.83 42.58 -13.62
CA LEU A 165 8.24 41.24 -13.60
C LEU A 165 8.72 40.38 -14.76
N ALA A 166 8.84 40.94 -15.97
CA ALA A 166 9.36 40.22 -17.12
C ALA A 166 10.84 39.84 -16.95
N LEU A 167 11.68 40.77 -16.45
CA LEU A 167 13.11 40.55 -16.28
C LEU A 167 13.40 39.60 -15.11
N LEU A 168 12.93 39.95 -13.91
CA LEU A 168 13.22 39.17 -12.71
C LEU A 168 12.35 37.92 -12.60
N GLY A 169 11.06 38.02 -12.92
CA GLY A 169 10.17 36.86 -12.94
C GLY A 169 10.47 35.90 -14.09
N GLY A 170 10.81 36.43 -15.27
CA GLY A 170 11.28 35.61 -16.40
C GLY A 170 12.62 34.96 -16.14
N GLY A 171 13.59 35.70 -15.57
CA GLY A 171 14.88 35.14 -15.14
C GLY A 171 14.73 34.06 -14.07
N TRP A 172 13.84 34.27 -13.10
CA TRP A 172 13.49 33.26 -12.11
C TRP A 172 12.85 32.02 -12.72
N LEU A 173 11.88 32.18 -13.64
CA LEU A 173 11.25 31.07 -14.35
C LEU A 173 12.25 30.29 -15.21
N TYR A 174 13.16 31.00 -15.88
CA TYR A 174 14.23 30.39 -16.66
C TYR A 174 15.20 29.59 -15.77
N GLY A 175 15.57 30.13 -14.61
CA GLY A 175 16.34 29.41 -13.59
C GLY A 175 15.64 28.14 -13.10
N MET A 176 14.33 28.21 -12.82
CA MET A 176 13.54 27.04 -12.42
C MET A 176 13.33 26.02 -13.54
N ALA A 177 13.27 26.47 -14.80
CA ALA A 177 13.09 25.61 -15.97
C ALA A 177 14.38 24.87 -16.37
N SER A 178 15.55 25.47 -16.11
CA SER A 178 16.86 24.94 -16.53
C SER A 178 17.42 23.83 -15.63
N GLN A 179 16.69 23.41 -14.59
CA GLN A 179 17.05 22.38 -13.60
C GLN A 179 18.39 22.59 -12.88
N GLN A 180 18.32 23.14 -11.66
CA GLN A 180 19.03 22.65 -10.48
C GLN A 180 18.13 22.93 -9.28
N ASP A 181 18.03 22.00 -8.33
CA ASP A 181 17.45 22.24 -7.01
C ASP A 181 18.21 23.38 -6.31
N MET A 182 17.87 24.62 -6.62
CA MET A 182 18.49 25.83 -6.07
C MET A 182 18.03 26.05 -4.62
N GLY A 183 17.93 25.00 -3.79
CA GLY A 183 17.63 25.13 -2.36
C GLY A 183 16.27 25.71 -2.03
N ARG A 184 15.24 25.55 -2.88
CA ARG A 184 13.85 25.75 -2.43
C ARG A 184 13.53 24.65 -1.42
N ALA A 185 13.31 25.06 -0.18
CA ALA A 185 13.21 24.15 0.97
C ALA A 185 12.10 23.10 0.87
N LEU A 186 11.13 23.22 -0.05
CA LEU A 186 9.99 22.30 -0.18
C LEU A 186 9.73 21.76 -1.60
N ALA A 187 10.79 21.37 -2.30
CA ALA A 187 10.72 20.65 -3.58
C ALA A 187 10.52 19.12 -3.40
N ALA A 188 10.15 18.42 -4.48
CA ALA A 188 9.91 16.97 -4.50
C ALA A 188 11.11 16.11 -4.03
N GLY A 189 12.32 16.67 -3.95
CA GLY A 189 13.53 16.03 -3.43
C GLY A 189 13.86 16.34 -1.97
N MET A 190 12.93 16.91 -1.19
CA MET A 190 13.20 17.26 0.20
C MET A 190 13.44 16.04 1.09
N GLU A 191 14.39 16.14 2.03
CA GLU A 191 14.50 15.15 3.09
C GLU A 191 13.21 15.06 3.91
N PRO A 192 12.71 13.84 4.20
CA PRO A 192 11.46 13.64 4.93
C PRO A 192 11.40 14.38 6.27
N GLU A 193 12.54 14.58 6.93
CA GLU A 193 12.63 15.28 8.22
C GLU A 193 12.34 16.78 8.11
N ALA A 194 12.85 17.44 7.08
CA ALA A 194 12.57 18.86 6.84
C ALA A 194 11.08 19.09 6.54
N LEU A 195 10.42 18.14 5.85
CA LEU A 195 8.99 18.23 5.54
C LEU A 195 8.17 18.06 6.82
N ASN A 196 8.56 17.11 7.68
CA ASN A 196 7.93 16.91 8.98
C ASN A 196 8.09 18.16 9.87
N LEU A 197 9.27 18.77 9.88
CA LEU A 197 9.51 20.01 10.64
C LEU A 197 8.62 21.15 10.12
N ALA A 198 8.53 21.33 8.80
CA ALA A 198 7.68 22.35 8.19
C ALA A 198 6.20 22.11 8.50
N LEU A 199 5.71 20.88 8.34
CA LEU A 199 4.33 20.51 8.68
C LEU A 199 4.05 20.74 10.17
N ALA A 200 4.97 20.38 11.06
CA ALA A 200 4.81 20.62 12.49
C ALA A 200 4.74 22.11 12.83
N GLN A 201 5.56 22.96 12.18
CA GLN A 201 5.51 24.41 12.35
C GLN A 201 4.20 25.02 11.85
N ILE A 202 3.67 24.53 10.72
CA ILE A 202 2.37 24.99 10.18
C ILE A 202 1.23 24.56 11.11
N HIS A 203 1.25 23.31 11.58
CA HIS A 203 0.23 22.79 12.49
C HIS A 203 0.22 23.50 13.84
N ALA A 204 1.40 23.90 14.33
CA ALA A 204 1.55 24.64 15.58
C ALA A 204 1.19 26.14 15.45
N ALA A 205 0.87 26.63 14.25
CA ALA A 205 0.57 28.04 14.05
C ALA A 205 -0.69 28.45 14.83
N PRO A 206 -0.63 29.53 15.63
CA PRO A 206 -1.76 29.92 16.46
C PRO A 206 -2.90 30.54 15.62
N SER A 207 -2.64 31.02 14.41
CA SER A 207 -3.68 31.51 13.49
C SER A 207 -4.12 30.40 12.54
N GLY A 208 -5.43 30.12 12.52
CA GLY A 208 -6.03 29.17 11.58
C GLY A 208 -5.93 29.64 10.13
N LEU A 209 -6.01 30.96 9.89
CA LEU A 209 -5.82 31.54 8.54
C LEU A 209 -4.40 31.37 8.03
N VAL A 210 -3.40 31.57 8.90
CA VAL A 210 -2.00 31.31 8.56
C VAL A 210 -1.82 29.82 8.26
N ARG A 211 -2.32 28.93 9.13
CA ARG A 211 -2.26 27.48 8.93
C ARG A 211 -2.83 27.07 7.57
N TRP A 212 -4.07 27.46 7.27
CA TRP A 212 -4.74 27.14 6.01
C TRP A 212 -4.01 27.72 4.79
N GLY A 213 -3.54 28.97 4.88
CA GLY A 213 -2.79 29.61 3.80
C GLY A 213 -1.46 28.90 3.50
N LEU A 214 -0.72 28.49 4.54
CA LEU A 214 0.52 27.76 4.39
C LEU A 214 0.29 26.32 3.91
N ASP A 215 -0.71 25.61 4.43
CA ASP A 215 -1.10 24.27 3.94
C ASP A 215 -1.46 24.30 2.46
N ALA A 216 -2.28 25.27 2.04
CA ALA A 216 -2.67 25.42 0.64
C ALA A 216 -1.46 25.66 -0.27
N LEU A 217 -0.54 26.54 0.14
CA LEU A 217 0.67 26.82 -0.63
C LEU A 217 1.63 25.63 -0.65
N LEU A 218 1.76 24.90 0.45
CA LEU A 218 2.60 23.72 0.53
C LEU A 218 2.06 22.59 -0.36
N ALA A 219 0.76 22.31 -0.27
CA ALA A 219 0.09 21.30 -1.10
C ALA A 219 0.28 21.60 -2.60
N VAL A 220 0.12 22.86 -3.01
CA VAL A 220 0.31 23.23 -4.41
C VAL A 220 1.78 23.19 -4.83
N GLN A 221 2.73 23.56 -3.96
CA GLN A 221 4.16 23.41 -4.27
C GLN A 221 4.55 21.95 -4.48
N LEU A 222 4.13 21.04 -3.60
CA LEU A 222 4.38 19.61 -3.77
C LEU A 222 3.69 19.05 -5.02
N ALA A 223 2.43 19.44 -5.27
CA ALA A 223 1.72 19.04 -6.49
C ALA A 223 2.44 19.52 -7.75
N SER A 224 2.96 20.74 -7.76
CA SER A 224 3.73 21.27 -8.88
C SER A 224 5.04 20.52 -9.12
N GLY A 225 5.68 20.03 -8.04
CA GLY A 225 6.84 19.15 -8.10
C GLY A 225 6.49 17.78 -8.69
N ALA A 226 5.42 17.14 -8.21
CA ALA A 226 4.95 15.86 -8.75
C ALA A 226 4.53 15.96 -10.23
N MET A 227 3.97 17.10 -10.64
CA MET A 227 3.66 17.36 -12.05
C MET A 227 4.90 17.62 -12.91
N ALA A 228 6.07 17.88 -12.32
CA ALA A 228 7.31 18.05 -13.07
C ALA A 228 7.79 16.74 -13.72
N ASP A 229 7.39 15.59 -13.17
CA ASP A 229 7.68 14.26 -13.69
C ASP A 229 6.73 13.85 -14.83
N LEU A 230 5.66 14.62 -15.08
CA LEU A 230 4.71 14.38 -16.16
C LEU A 230 5.18 15.04 -17.47
N PRO A 231 5.46 14.28 -18.54
CA PRO A 231 6.13 14.79 -19.74
C PRO A 231 5.27 15.71 -20.64
N GLN A 232 4.00 16.00 -20.31
CA GLN A 232 3.05 16.45 -21.33
C GLN A 232 2.73 17.95 -21.41
N LEU A 233 3.06 18.83 -20.46
CA LEU A 233 2.77 20.28 -20.63
C LEU A 233 3.78 21.20 -19.90
N PRO A 234 4.91 21.58 -20.54
CA PRO A 234 5.86 22.53 -19.94
C PRO A 234 5.24 23.91 -19.67
N VAL A 235 4.22 24.32 -20.45
CA VAL A 235 3.52 25.59 -20.24
C VAL A 235 2.68 25.59 -18.96
N LEU A 236 1.97 24.50 -18.66
CA LEU A 236 1.19 24.39 -17.43
C LEU A 236 2.12 24.45 -16.21
N ARG A 237 3.27 23.76 -16.28
CA ARG A 237 4.31 23.83 -15.25
C ARG A 237 4.81 25.26 -15.06
N LEU A 238 5.14 25.98 -16.13
CA LEU A 238 5.60 27.37 -16.04
C LEU A 238 4.53 28.31 -15.48
N LEU A 239 3.25 28.11 -15.82
CA LEU A 239 2.14 28.89 -15.28
C LEU A 239 1.93 28.64 -13.79
N LEU A 240 1.99 27.37 -13.35
CA LEU A 240 1.92 27.02 -11.93
C LEU A 240 3.13 27.61 -11.18
N LEU A 241 4.35 27.43 -11.69
CA LEU A 241 5.54 28.02 -11.10
C LEU A 241 5.46 29.56 -11.04
N ALA A 242 4.93 30.22 -12.07
CA ALA A 242 4.75 31.68 -12.06
C ALA A 242 3.74 32.14 -11.01
N LEU A 243 2.72 31.33 -10.70
CA LEU A 243 1.72 31.66 -9.66
C LEU A 243 2.31 31.61 -8.24
N PHE A 244 3.28 30.72 -8.01
CA PHE A 244 3.88 30.45 -6.67
C PHE A 244 5.36 30.87 -6.55
N GLY A 245 5.91 31.43 -7.60
CA GLY A 245 7.20 32.10 -7.62
C GLY A 245 7.16 33.43 -6.88
N PRO A 246 8.29 34.15 -6.82
CA PRO A 246 8.35 35.51 -6.29
C PRO A 246 7.54 36.52 -7.13
N VAL A 247 6.80 36.08 -8.17
CA VAL A 247 6.00 36.94 -9.06
C VAL A 247 4.93 37.72 -8.28
N GLY A 248 4.24 37.08 -7.32
CA GLY A 248 3.28 37.76 -6.46
C GLY A 248 3.94 38.84 -5.60
N VAL A 249 5.10 38.51 -5.03
CA VAL A 249 5.94 39.45 -4.26
C VAL A 249 6.47 40.59 -5.12
N LEU A 250 6.91 40.32 -6.35
CA LEU A 250 7.39 41.32 -7.32
C LEU A 250 6.26 42.25 -7.78
N LEU A 251 5.05 41.72 -7.99
CA LEU A 251 3.85 42.52 -8.25
C LEU A 251 3.58 43.44 -7.06
N CYS A 252 3.55 42.91 -5.84
CA CYS A 252 3.29 43.68 -4.63
C CYS A 252 4.37 44.76 -4.40
N LEU A 253 5.65 44.40 -4.56
CA LEU A 253 6.78 45.31 -4.47
C LEU A 253 6.69 46.41 -5.52
N GLY A 254 6.34 46.08 -6.77
CA GLY A 254 6.11 47.07 -7.82
C GLY A 254 5.05 48.10 -7.41
N ARG A 255 4.02 47.71 -6.65
CA ARG A 255 3.02 48.64 -6.09
C ARG A 255 3.54 49.40 -4.88
N ALA A 256 4.34 48.78 -4.02
CA ALA A 256 5.01 49.47 -2.92
C ALA A 256 5.93 50.57 -3.45
N MET A 257 6.73 50.27 -4.48
CA MET A 257 7.62 51.22 -5.16
C MET A 257 6.85 52.36 -5.83
N GLN A 258 5.67 52.07 -6.39
CA GLN A 258 4.75 53.11 -6.89
C GLN A 258 4.31 54.07 -5.80
N GLY A 259 4.03 53.58 -4.59
CA GLY A 259 3.71 54.43 -3.45
C GLY A 259 4.93 55.21 -2.94
N ALA A 260 6.10 54.59 -2.93
CA ALA A 260 7.36 55.17 -2.46
C ALA A 260 7.91 56.27 -3.38
N SER A 261 7.66 56.19 -4.69
CA SER A 261 8.13 57.16 -5.70
C SER A 261 7.26 58.41 -5.83
N THR A 262 6.26 58.56 -4.95
CA THR A 262 5.27 59.65 -5.02
C THR A 262 5.87 60.98 -4.59
N SER A 263 5.57 62.04 -5.35
CA SER A 263 5.98 63.42 -5.02
C SER A 263 4.79 64.26 -4.57
N SER A 264 5.05 65.27 -3.75
CA SER A 264 4.04 66.24 -3.29
C SER A 264 3.28 66.90 -4.44
N ALA A 265 3.95 67.17 -5.55
CA ALA A 265 3.35 67.71 -6.77
C ALA A 265 2.29 66.79 -7.38
N LEU A 266 2.51 65.47 -7.36
CA LEU A 266 1.54 64.48 -7.86
C LEU A 266 0.32 64.39 -6.93
N LEU A 267 0.52 64.56 -5.62
CA LEU A 267 -0.56 64.54 -4.63
C LEU A 267 -1.53 65.71 -4.82
N LEU A 268 -1.01 66.90 -5.08
CA LEU A 268 -1.84 68.06 -5.39
C LEU A 268 -2.69 67.83 -6.64
N GLN A 269 -2.18 67.08 -7.63
CA GLN A 269 -2.92 66.78 -8.85
C GLN A 269 -3.95 65.66 -8.69
N ALA A 270 -3.79 64.78 -7.70
CA ALA A 270 -4.66 63.63 -7.43
C ALA A 270 -5.68 63.87 -6.29
N ARG A 271 -5.56 65.00 -5.56
CA ARG A 271 -6.34 65.28 -4.34
C ARG A 271 -7.86 65.31 -4.64
N PRO A 272 -8.69 64.48 -3.98
CA PRO A 272 -10.13 64.65 -3.99
C PRO A 272 -10.55 65.88 -3.16
N LEU A 273 -11.75 66.42 -3.41
CA LEU A 273 -12.34 67.51 -2.62
C LEU A 273 -12.43 67.14 -1.11
N PRO A 274 -12.30 68.12 -0.20
CA PRO A 274 -12.11 67.86 1.22
C PRO A 274 -13.37 67.30 1.89
N ALA A 275 -13.30 66.06 2.36
CA ALA A 275 -14.24 65.45 3.30
C ALA A 275 -13.47 64.61 4.34
N ALA A 276 -12.49 65.24 4.99
CA ALA A 276 -11.59 64.61 5.97
C ALA A 276 -12.31 63.85 7.12
N PRO A 277 -13.37 64.40 7.77
CA PRO A 277 -14.02 63.69 8.88
C PRO A 277 -14.78 62.44 8.44
N LEU A 278 -15.42 62.48 7.27
CA LEU A 278 -16.13 61.34 6.69
C LEU A 278 -15.15 60.21 6.33
N LEU A 279 -13.97 60.56 5.81
CA LEU A 279 -12.93 59.59 5.48
C LEU A 279 -12.35 58.91 6.73
N ALA A 280 -12.16 59.65 7.83
CA ALA A 280 -11.70 59.08 9.09
C ALA A 280 -12.72 58.09 9.67
N LEU A 281 -14.01 58.43 9.64
CA LEU A 281 -15.08 57.55 10.10
C LEU A 281 -15.20 56.28 9.25
N VAL A 282 -15.11 56.41 7.93
CA VAL A 282 -15.09 55.26 7.01
C VAL A 282 -13.86 54.38 7.26
N ALA A 283 -12.68 54.97 7.48
CA ALA A 283 -11.47 54.20 7.78
C ALA A 283 -11.60 53.40 9.09
N MET A 284 -12.16 54.00 10.13
CA MET A 284 -12.41 53.34 11.41
C MET A 284 -13.42 52.20 11.28
N LEU A 285 -14.51 52.41 10.54
CA LEU A 285 -15.50 51.37 10.24
C LEU A 285 -14.86 50.20 9.46
N VAL A 286 -14.09 50.50 8.40
CA VAL A 286 -13.41 49.49 7.60
C VAL A 286 -12.42 48.69 8.44
N LEU A 287 -11.66 49.34 9.32
CA LEU A 287 -10.74 48.64 10.24
C LEU A 287 -11.51 47.72 11.20
N GLY A 288 -12.63 48.19 11.76
CA GLY A 288 -13.50 47.38 12.62
C GLY A 288 -14.05 46.15 11.90
N ILE A 289 -14.54 46.32 10.67
CA ILE A 289 -14.99 45.21 9.81
C ILE A 289 -13.83 44.24 9.55
N LEU A 290 -12.64 44.73 9.23
CA LEU A 290 -11.46 43.90 8.98
C LEU A 290 -11.08 43.06 10.20
N VAL A 291 -11.07 43.66 11.40
CA VAL A 291 -10.78 42.95 12.66
C VAL A 291 -11.85 41.90 12.95
N GLN A 292 -13.13 42.22 12.82
CA GLN A 292 -14.20 41.26 13.09
C GLN A 292 -14.21 40.11 12.09
N THR A 293 -14.09 40.41 10.79
CA THR A 293 -14.06 39.39 9.74
C THR A 293 -12.86 38.48 9.87
N THR A 294 -11.67 39.01 10.16
CA THR A 294 -10.48 38.18 10.38
C THR A 294 -10.59 37.32 11.63
N ALA A 295 -11.14 37.85 12.73
CA ALA A 295 -11.39 37.04 13.93
C ALA A 295 -12.40 35.92 13.68
N ALA A 296 -13.49 36.20 12.95
CA ALA A 296 -14.50 35.21 12.61
C ALA A 296 -13.95 34.12 11.68
N LEU A 297 -13.24 34.51 10.61
CA LEU A 297 -12.63 33.57 9.67
C LEU A 297 -11.52 32.75 10.32
N ASP A 298 -10.71 33.34 11.20
CA ASP A 298 -9.68 32.61 11.95
C ASP A 298 -10.29 31.62 12.94
N GLY A 299 -11.38 32.00 13.63
CA GLY A 299 -12.13 31.09 14.49
C GLY A 299 -12.67 29.87 13.74
N LEU A 300 -13.24 30.08 12.54
CA LEU A 300 -13.69 29.00 11.66
C LEU A 300 -12.52 28.12 11.19
N ALA A 301 -11.42 28.74 10.75
CA ALA A 301 -10.24 28.04 10.27
C ALA A 301 -9.50 27.26 11.38
N ARG A 302 -9.64 27.65 12.65
CA ARG A 302 -9.15 26.88 13.81
C ARG A 302 -10.01 25.66 14.10
N ALA A 303 -11.33 25.81 13.99
CA ALA A 303 -12.30 24.76 14.31
C ALA A 303 -12.25 23.58 13.32
N GLN A 304 -11.76 23.80 12.11
CA GLN A 304 -11.66 22.79 11.06
C GLN A 304 -10.20 22.55 10.66
N GLU A 305 -9.85 21.28 10.41
CA GLU A 305 -8.58 20.96 9.75
C GLU A 305 -8.58 21.57 8.33
N SER A 306 -7.40 22.01 7.87
CA SER A 306 -7.29 22.54 6.52
C SER A 306 -7.65 21.45 5.50
N PRO A 307 -8.51 21.74 4.51
CA PRO A 307 -8.86 20.78 3.46
C PRO A 307 -7.66 20.39 2.59
N LEU A 308 -6.60 21.20 2.61
CA LEU A 308 -5.35 21.00 1.88
C LEU A 308 -4.19 20.61 2.81
N ALA A 309 -4.47 20.27 4.08
CA ALA A 309 -3.44 19.75 4.97
C ALA A 309 -2.89 18.43 4.45
N LEU A 310 -1.57 18.39 4.26
CA LEU A 310 -0.87 17.18 3.88
C LEU A 310 -0.72 16.29 5.11
N LYS A 311 -1.13 15.02 4.98
CA LYS A 311 -0.97 14.01 6.03
C LYS A 311 0.04 12.97 5.58
N ARG A 312 0.97 12.62 6.48
CA ARG A 312 1.88 11.50 6.23
C ARG A 312 1.08 10.21 6.27
N LEU A 313 1.14 9.44 5.19
CA LEU A 313 0.55 8.11 5.18
C LEU A 313 1.37 7.21 6.12
N PRO A 314 0.73 6.46 7.03
CA PRO A 314 1.42 5.46 7.83
C PRO A 314 2.05 4.40 6.91
N GLU A 315 3.07 3.71 7.42
CA GLU A 315 3.66 2.56 6.73
C GLU A 315 2.96 1.27 7.18
N CYS A 316 2.73 0.34 6.26
CA CYS A 316 2.03 -0.92 6.52
C CYS A 316 2.50 -2.05 5.62
N GLU A 317 2.05 -3.26 5.98
CA GLU A 317 2.23 -4.48 5.22
C GLU A 317 0.91 -4.91 4.59
N ARG A 318 0.95 -5.47 3.38
CA ARG A 318 -0.21 -6.01 2.68
C ARG A 318 -0.15 -7.53 2.64
N ILE A 319 -1.21 -8.18 3.14
CA ILE A 319 -1.42 -9.63 3.03
C ILE A 319 -2.73 -9.84 2.29
N GLY A 320 -2.65 -10.26 1.03
CA GLY A 320 -3.78 -10.33 0.12
C GLY A 320 -4.41 -8.94 -0.09
N GLN A 321 -5.67 -8.78 0.29
CA GLN A 321 -6.42 -7.52 0.16
C GLN A 321 -6.48 -6.70 1.46
N LYS A 322 -5.86 -7.18 2.55
CA LYS A 322 -5.93 -6.55 3.87
C LYS A 322 -4.61 -5.90 4.24
N LEU A 323 -4.70 -4.80 4.99
CA LEU A 323 -3.54 -4.02 5.46
C LEU A 323 -3.29 -4.31 6.95
N TYR A 324 -2.02 -4.43 7.31
CA TYR A 324 -1.57 -4.77 8.66
C TYR A 324 -0.46 -3.84 9.13
N SER A 325 -0.27 -3.73 10.45
CA SER A 325 0.86 -3.00 11.02
C SER A 325 2.20 -3.64 10.63
N LEU A 326 3.26 -2.83 10.60
CA LEU A 326 4.63 -3.30 10.34
C LEU A 326 5.04 -4.40 11.34
N GLY A 327 5.76 -5.41 10.84
CA GLY A 327 6.25 -6.56 11.61
C GLY A 327 5.24 -7.71 11.75
N THR A 328 4.07 -7.62 11.11
CA THR A 328 3.05 -8.68 11.17
C THR A 328 3.51 -9.92 10.40
N LEU A 329 4.16 -9.74 9.25
CA LEU A 329 4.74 -10.83 8.46
C LEU A 329 5.83 -11.60 9.23
N ASP A 330 6.73 -10.89 9.91
CA ASP A 330 7.80 -11.53 10.69
C ASP A 330 7.24 -12.26 11.92
N THR A 331 6.28 -11.64 12.63
CA THR A 331 5.65 -12.24 13.81
C THR A 331 4.93 -13.54 13.45
N THR A 332 4.14 -13.53 12.37
CA THR A 332 3.42 -14.72 11.90
C THR A 332 4.36 -15.82 11.40
N ARG A 333 5.47 -15.44 10.74
CA ARG A 333 6.52 -16.40 10.34
C ARG A 333 7.16 -17.08 11.53
N GLN A 334 7.52 -16.33 12.57
CA GLN A 334 8.13 -16.89 13.79
C GLN A 334 7.17 -17.84 14.53
N GLN A 335 5.88 -17.47 14.62
CA GLN A 335 4.85 -18.33 15.22
C GLN A 335 4.74 -19.67 14.50
N VAL A 336 4.72 -19.68 13.16
CA VAL A 336 4.66 -20.93 12.39
C VAL A 336 5.92 -21.77 12.55
N LEU A 337 7.12 -21.17 12.55
CA LEU A 337 8.36 -21.90 12.79
C LEU A 337 8.39 -22.56 14.17
N GLN A 338 7.88 -21.88 15.21
CA GLN A 338 7.76 -22.46 16.55
C GLN A 338 6.76 -23.64 16.59
N LEU A 339 5.64 -23.54 15.87
CA LEU A 339 4.64 -24.61 15.79
C LEU A 339 5.17 -25.84 15.04
N LEU A 340 5.83 -25.63 13.90
CA LEU A 340 6.48 -26.70 13.13
C LEU A 340 7.64 -27.35 13.90
N GLY A 341 8.38 -26.56 14.68
CA GLY A 341 9.40 -27.07 15.60
C GLY A 341 8.83 -27.96 16.71
N ARG A 342 7.63 -27.65 17.23
CA ARG A 342 6.95 -28.49 18.24
C ARG A 342 6.30 -29.74 17.66
N ALA A 343 5.92 -29.72 16.38
CA ALA A 343 5.36 -30.88 15.68
C ALA A 343 6.38 -32.02 15.42
N HIS A 344 7.68 -31.79 15.67
CA HIS A 344 8.74 -32.80 15.52
C HIS A 344 8.67 -33.96 16.54
N ALA A 345 7.71 -33.96 17.47
CA ALA A 345 7.48 -35.08 18.40
C ALA A 345 7.12 -36.43 17.71
N GLY A 346 6.82 -36.44 16.41
CA GLY A 346 6.61 -37.66 15.62
C GLY A 346 7.88 -38.46 15.30
N GLN A 347 9.08 -37.92 15.56
CA GLN A 347 10.35 -38.53 15.14
C GLN A 347 10.61 -39.89 15.81
N ALA A 348 10.22 -40.06 17.08
CA ALA A 348 10.32 -41.34 17.79
C ALA A 348 9.37 -42.41 17.21
N LEU A 349 8.16 -42.01 16.78
CA LEU A 349 7.23 -42.90 16.10
C LEU A 349 7.72 -43.26 14.69
N CYS A 350 8.32 -42.32 13.94
CA CYS A 350 8.96 -42.62 12.65
C CYS A 350 10.05 -43.69 12.78
N GLN A 351 10.86 -43.64 13.85
CA GLN A 351 11.90 -44.64 14.12
C GLN A 351 11.32 -46.02 14.49
N SER A 352 10.07 -46.10 14.95
CA SER A 352 9.41 -47.36 15.32
C SER A 352 8.79 -48.12 14.13
N ILE A 353 8.59 -47.46 12.98
CA ILE A 353 7.96 -48.04 11.78
C ILE A 353 8.73 -49.28 11.27
N PRO A 354 10.06 -49.27 11.11
CA PRO A 354 10.80 -50.44 10.62
C PRO A 354 10.76 -51.63 11.58
N GLN A 355 10.62 -51.37 12.89
CA GLN A 355 10.46 -52.42 13.89
C GLN A 355 9.08 -53.06 13.78
N MET A 356 8.02 -52.25 13.67
CA MET A 356 6.65 -52.76 13.49
C MET A 356 6.49 -53.50 12.15
N ASN A 357 7.10 -53.00 11.07
CA ASN A 357 7.08 -53.68 9.78
C ASN A 357 7.64 -55.11 9.88
N ARG A 358 8.77 -55.31 10.57
CA ARG A 358 9.35 -56.65 10.78
C ARG A 358 8.40 -57.59 11.53
N GLN A 359 7.64 -57.08 12.50
CA GLN A 359 6.67 -57.88 13.25
C GLN A 359 5.45 -58.25 12.40
N LEU A 360 4.98 -57.34 11.54
CA LEU A 360 3.89 -57.57 10.60
C LEU A 360 4.32 -58.50 9.45
N ASP A 361 5.54 -58.40 8.95
CA ASP A 361 6.12 -59.35 7.99
C ASP A 361 6.17 -60.77 8.56
N ALA A 362 6.53 -60.92 9.84
CA ALA A 362 6.47 -62.22 10.53
C ALA A 362 5.03 -62.74 10.68
N ALA A 363 4.04 -61.84 10.83
CA ALA A 363 2.63 -62.22 10.86
C ALA A 363 2.12 -62.67 9.47
N VAL A 364 2.62 -62.05 8.40
CA VAL A 364 2.36 -62.50 7.02
C VAL A 364 2.89 -63.92 6.80
N GLU A 365 4.09 -64.25 7.29
CA GLU A 365 4.61 -65.63 7.19
C GLU A 365 3.76 -66.63 7.98
N ARG A 366 3.34 -66.29 9.21
CA ARG A 366 2.42 -67.15 9.99
C ARG A 366 1.08 -67.37 9.28
N TYR A 367 0.57 -66.36 8.58
CA TYR A 367 -0.63 -66.49 7.78
C TYR A 367 -0.43 -67.45 6.59
N LEU A 368 0.70 -67.34 5.89
CA LEU A 368 1.03 -68.23 4.77
C LEU A 368 1.22 -69.68 5.25
N ASP A 369 1.87 -69.89 6.39
CA ASP A 369 2.01 -71.22 7.00
C ASP A 369 0.65 -71.83 7.34
N TRP A 370 -0.28 -71.02 7.87
CA TRP A 370 -1.65 -71.46 8.04
C TRP A 370 -2.33 -71.74 6.71
N TYR A 371 -2.25 -70.83 5.73
CA TYR A 371 -2.94 -70.93 4.43
C TYR A 371 -2.59 -72.21 3.66
N PHE A 372 -1.31 -72.61 3.67
CA PHE A 372 -0.83 -73.83 3.02
C PHE A 372 -0.87 -75.07 3.95
N SER A 373 -1.47 -74.97 5.13
CA SER A 373 -1.69 -76.11 6.01
C SER A 373 -2.95 -76.90 5.65
N LEU A 374 -2.92 -78.20 5.94
CA LEU A 374 -4.08 -79.09 5.78
C LEU A 374 -5.33 -78.57 6.51
N GLY A 375 -5.16 -77.99 7.71
CA GLY A 375 -6.27 -77.43 8.49
C GLY A 375 -6.96 -76.24 7.81
N ALA A 376 -6.22 -75.41 7.06
CA ALA A 376 -6.80 -74.32 6.29
C ALA A 376 -7.49 -74.80 5.02
N GLU A 377 -7.01 -75.87 4.40
CA GLU A 377 -7.68 -76.50 3.25
C GLU A 377 -9.12 -76.92 3.60
N TRP A 378 -9.31 -77.64 4.72
CA TRP A 378 -10.64 -78.00 5.22
C TRP A 378 -11.49 -76.78 5.55
N GLY A 379 -10.90 -75.73 6.12
CA GLY A 379 -11.59 -74.46 6.36
C GLY A 379 -12.05 -73.76 5.08
N ARG A 380 -11.20 -73.74 4.04
CA ARG A 380 -11.53 -73.20 2.71
C ARG A 380 -12.67 -74.01 2.07
N ILE A 381 -12.63 -75.34 2.12
CA ILE A 381 -13.68 -76.24 1.62
C ILE A 381 -15.02 -76.02 2.35
N LEU A 382 -14.99 -75.90 3.67
CA LEU A 382 -16.20 -75.62 4.45
C LEU A 382 -16.78 -74.24 4.12
N SER A 383 -15.93 -73.22 3.95
CA SER A 383 -16.36 -71.87 3.56
C SER A 383 -16.89 -71.77 2.13
N LEU A 384 -16.51 -72.71 1.25
CA LEU A 384 -17.07 -72.83 -0.10
C LEU A 384 -18.53 -73.27 -0.07
N LEU A 385 -18.93 -74.10 0.90
CA LEU A 385 -20.33 -74.51 1.10
C LEU A 385 -21.22 -73.38 1.61
N THR A 386 -20.63 -72.40 2.32
CA THR A 386 -21.34 -71.23 2.87
C THR A 386 -21.31 -70.01 1.95
N GLY A 387 -20.48 -70.02 0.89
CA GLY A 387 -20.45 -68.98 -0.16
C GLY A 387 -19.46 -67.82 0.05
N ASP A 388 -18.75 -67.77 1.18
CA ASP A 388 -18.04 -66.55 1.65
C ASP A 388 -16.52 -66.73 1.82
N VAL A 389 -15.87 -67.48 0.93
CA VAL A 389 -14.42 -67.81 1.01
C VAL A 389 -13.53 -66.57 1.09
N SER A 390 -13.82 -65.55 0.30
CA SER A 390 -13.03 -64.31 0.30
C SER A 390 -13.10 -63.61 1.66
N GLN A 391 -14.29 -63.58 2.27
CA GLN A 391 -14.49 -62.98 3.59
C GLN A 391 -13.84 -63.82 4.69
N PHE A 392 -13.90 -65.15 4.59
CA PHE A 392 -13.20 -66.05 5.50
C PHE A 392 -11.68 -65.84 5.48
N LEU A 393 -11.08 -65.77 4.28
CA LEU A 393 -9.64 -65.51 4.12
C LEU A 393 -9.24 -64.12 4.61
N GLN A 394 -10.08 -63.11 4.35
CA GLN A 394 -9.88 -61.75 4.85
C GLN A 394 -9.93 -61.71 6.39
N ASN A 395 -10.90 -62.37 7.00
CA ASN A 395 -11.06 -62.42 8.45
C ASN A 395 -9.86 -63.12 9.10
N LYS A 396 -9.38 -64.23 8.54
CA LYS A 396 -8.21 -64.93 9.07
C LYS A 396 -6.93 -64.10 8.93
N LEU A 397 -6.75 -63.42 7.80
CA LEU A 397 -5.61 -62.51 7.60
C LEU A 397 -5.67 -61.34 8.59
N SER A 398 -6.86 -60.75 8.77
CA SER A 398 -7.11 -59.68 9.75
C SER A 398 -6.85 -60.15 11.18
N GLU A 399 -7.29 -61.35 11.55
CA GLU A 399 -7.03 -61.96 12.87
C GLU A 399 -5.53 -62.19 13.08
N THR A 400 -4.84 -62.74 12.09
CA THR A 400 -3.40 -63.07 12.18
C THR A 400 -2.53 -61.81 12.27
N LEU A 401 -2.87 -60.78 11.49
CA LEU A 401 -2.21 -59.47 11.57
C LEU A 401 -2.58 -58.74 12.88
N GLY A 402 -3.84 -58.83 13.32
CA GLY A 402 -4.33 -58.22 14.55
C GLY A 402 -3.70 -58.81 15.83
N ALA A 403 -3.34 -60.08 15.80
CA ALA A 403 -2.62 -60.76 16.88
C ALA A 403 -1.12 -60.43 16.94
N THR A 404 -0.62 -59.50 16.12
CA THR A 404 0.79 -59.09 16.13
C THR A 404 1.13 -58.43 17.48
N PRO A 405 2.12 -58.95 18.23
CA PRO A 405 2.49 -58.41 19.54
C PRO A 405 2.85 -56.93 19.47
N GLY A 406 2.22 -56.10 20.30
CA GLY A 406 2.51 -54.66 20.37
C GLY A 406 1.85 -53.79 19.29
N LEU A 407 1.12 -54.37 18.33
CA LEU A 407 0.42 -53.62 17.29
C LEU A 407 -0.62 -52.65 17.88
N GLU A 408 -1.41 -53.11 18.85
CA GLU A 408 -2.46 -52.29 19.45
C GLU A 408 -1.89 -51.08 20.20
N GLY A 409 -0.87 -51.28 21.04
CA GLY A 409 -0.18 -50.20 21.74
C GLY A 409 0.52 -49.22 20.79
N TRP A 410 1.08 -49.71 19.69
CA TRP A 410 1.69 -48.87 18.66
C TRP A 410 0.64 -48.01 17.93
N VAL A 411 -0.50 -48.58 17.53
CA VAL A 411 -1.61 -47.83 16.92
C VAL A 411 -2.18 -46.79 17.89
N GLN A 412 -2.33 -47.10 19.17
CA GLN A 412 -2.77 -46.15 20.19
C GLN A 412 -1.78 -44.99 20.38
N ALA A 413 -0.47 -45.27 20.38
CA ALA A 413 0.57 -44.24 20.43
C ALA A 413 0.52 -43.31 19.20
N LEU A 414 0.27 -43.89 18.03
CA LEU A 414 0.14 -43.17 16.76
C LEU A 414 -1.12 -42.27 16.76
N GLN A 415 -2.24 -42.78 17.28
CA GLN A 415 -3.47 -42.01 17.44
C GLN A 415 -3.31 -40.86 18.45
N LYS A 416 -2.68 -41.12 19.60
CA LYS A 416 -2.41 -40.09 20.62
C LYS A 416 -1.50 -38.99 20.06
N GLN A 417 -0.50 -39.34 19.26
CA GLN A 417 0.37 -38.37 18.60
C GLN A 417 -0.38 -37.55 17.56
N ALA A 418 -1.25 -38.18 16.76
CA ALA A 418 -2.05 -37.47 15.76
C ALA A 418 -3.02 -36.47 16.41
N LEU A 419 -3.69 -36.85 17.51
CA LEU A 419 -4.60 -35.98 18.26
C LEU A 419 -3.87 -34.78 18.90
N THR A 420 -2.73 -35.03 19.55
CA THR A 420 -1.94 -33.97 20.18
C THR A 420 -1.34 -33.01 19.16
N SER A 421 -0.82 -33.53 18.04
CA SER A 421 -0.30 -32.71 16.95
C SER A 421 -1.42 -31.91 16.26
N GLY A 422 -2.60 -32.51 16.05
CA GLY A 422 -3.77 -31.84 15.50
C GLY A 422 -4.28 -30.71 16.39
N ALA A 423 -4.33 -30.91 17.72
CA ALA A 423 -4.71 -29.88 18.67
C ALA A 423 -3.69 -28.72 18.69
N ALA A 424 -2.39 -29.01 18.66
CA ALA A 424 -1.33 -28.00 18.63
C ALA A 424 -1.38 -27.14 17.34
N LEU A 425 -1.68 -27.76 16.19
CA LEU A 425 -1.85 -27.03 14.93
C LEU A 425 -3.12 -26.17 14.92
N ALA A 426 -4.23 -26.66 15.48
CA ALA A 426 -5.46 -25.89 15.60
C ALA A 426 -5.29 -24.66 16.51
N GLU A 427 -4.65 -24.85 17.67
CA GLU A 427 -4.30 -23.74 18.58
C GLU A 427 -3.35 -22.75 17.90
N GLY A 428 -2.36 -23.25 17.17
CA GLY A 428 -1.44 -22.44 16.39
C GLY A 428 -2.12 -21.57 15.34
N GLN A 429 -3.06 -22.16 14.59
CA GLN A 429 -3.87 -21.43 13.61
C GLN A 429 -4.68 -20.31 14.29
N GLN A 430 -5.34 -20.61 15.40
CA GLN A 430 -6.10 -19.61 16.15
C GLN A 430 -5.22 -18.44 16.63
N ARG A 431 -4.02 -18.73 17.16
CA ARG A 431 -3.07 -17.68 17.58
C ARG A 431 -2.62 -16.78 16.43
N ILE A 432 -2.43 -17.35 15.23
CA ILE A 432 -2.07 -16.57 14.03
C ILE A 432 -3.26 -15.70 13.60
N GLU A 433 -4.48 -16.25 13.57
CA GLU A 433 -5.69 -15.49 13.26
C GLU A 433 -5.94 -14.35 14.26
N GLU A 434 -5.72 -14.57 15.56
CA GLU A 434 -5.78 -13.52 16.58
C GLU A 434 -4.70 -12.45 16.41
N THR A 435 -3.49 -12.83 15.99
CA THR A 435 -2.40 -11.89 15.72
C THR A 435 -2.75 -11.02 14.51
N LEU A 436 -3.25 -11.63 13.44
CA LEU A 436 -3.75 -10.93 12.26
C LEU A 436 -4.91 -10.00 12.61
N ALA A 437 -5.87 -10.47 13.41
CA ALA A 437 -7.02 -9.65 13.83
C ALA A 437 -6.57 -8.43 14.65
N ARG A 438 -5.61 -8.61 15.57
CA ARG A 438 -5.05 -7.51 16.38
C ARG A 438 -4.26 -6.49 15.55
N HIS A 439 -3.55 -6.95 14.53
CA HIS A 439 -2.67 -6.10 13.72
C HIS A 439 -3.37 -5.54 12.46
N HIS A 440 -4.64 -5.90 12.23
CA HIS A 440 -5.40 -5.44 11.09
C HIS A 440 -5.66 -3.93 11.17
N LEU A 441 -5.28 -3.21 10.11
CA LEU A 441 -5.54 -1.78 9.98
C LEU A 441 -6.82 -1.58 9.16
N ALA A 442 -7.81 -0.91 9.74
CA ALA A 442 -9.05 -0.53 9.05
C ALA A 442 -8.84 0.67 8.11
N LEU A 443 -7.86 0.55 7.21
CA LEU A 443 -7.46 1.56 6.23
C LEU A 443 -7.88 1.11 4.83
N SER A 444 -8.33 2.05 3.99
CA SER A 444 -8.64 1.77 2.60
C SER A 444 -7.36 1.70 1.73
N PRO A 445 -7.40 1.03 0.56
CA PRO A 445 -6.27 0.99 -0.36
C PRO A 445 -5.85 2.42 -0.76
N GLY A 446 -4.63 2.81 -0.43
CA GLY A 446 -4.10 4.17 -0.66
C GLY A 446 -4.01 5.07 0.58
N GLN A 447 -4.57 4.66 1.72
CA GLN A 447 -4.39 5.35 3.01
C GLN A 447 -3.13 4.93 3.76
N CYS A 448 -2.23 4.20 3.09
CA CYS A 448 -1.01 3.70 3.68
C CYS A 448 0.06 3.45 2.59
N LEU A 449 1.33 3.65 2.94
CA LEU A 449 2.47 3.25 2.13
C LEU A 449 2.80 1.76 2.38
N VAL A 450 2.52 0.91 1.39
CA VAL A 450 2.81 -0.53 1.47
C VAL A 450 4.31 -0.77 1.33
N ARG A 451 4.95 -1.26 2.39
CA ARG A 451 6.39 -1.59 2.42
C ARG A 451 6.68 -3.00 1.96
N ALA A 452 5.80 -3.94 2.30
CA ALA A 452 5.92 -5.34 1.94
C ALA A 452 4.55 -5.87 1.53
N GLU A 453 4.52 -6.71 0.51
CA GLU A 453 3.32 -7.32 -0.02
C GLU A 453 3.52 -8.82 -0.25
N VAL A 454 2.55 -9.60 0.23
CA VAL A 454 2.43 -11.02 -0.09
C VAL A 454 0.99 -11.36 -0.45
N ALA A 455 0.79 -12.23 -1.46
CA ALA A 455 -0.54 -12.62 -1.93
C ALA A 455 -1.31 -13.46 -0.88
N SER A 456 -0.61 -14.36 -0.22
CA SER A 456 -1.09 -15.19 0.89
C SER A 456 0.06 -15.37 1.89
N LEU A 457 -0.25 -15.79 3.12
CA LEU A 457 0.76 -16.21 4.09
C LEU A 457 1.24 -17.62 3.72
N PRO A 458 2.49 -17.79 3.21
CA PRO A 458 3.00 -19.13 2.85
C PRO A 458 3.00 -20.05 4.07
N ALA A 459 3.19 -19.46 5.25
CA ALA A 459 3.22 -20.13 6.53
C ALA A 459 1.85 -20.74 6.93
N LEU A 460 0.73 -20.15 6.49
CA LEU A 460 -0.61 -20.68 6.72
C LEU A 460 -0.93 -21.85 5.78
N GLU A 461 -0.42 -21.80 4.54
CA GLU A 461 -0.51 -22.92 3.59
C GLU A 461 0.26 -24.15 4.10
N LEU A 462 1.48 -23.95 4.58
CA LEU A 462 2.28 -24.99 5.25
C LEU A 462 1.56 -25.63 6.45
N LEU A 463 0.87 -24.81 7.26
CA LEU A 463 0.10 -25.28 8.40
C LEU A 463 -1.16 -26.06 7.97
N GLY A 464 -1.83 -25.59 6.92
CA GLY A 464 -2.99 -26.25 6.30
C GLY A 464 -2.65 -27.62 5.74
N ASP A 465 -1.55 -27.72 5.00
CA ASP A 465 -1.02 -28.98 4.46
C ASP A 465 -0.69 -29.99 5.58
N ALA A 466 -0.04 -29.52 6.66
CA ALA A 466 0.27 -30.37 7.81
C ALA A 466 -1.01 -30.90 8.49
N ARG A 467 -2.04 -30.05 8.64
CA ARG A 467 -3.34 -30.44 9.20
C ARG A 467 -4.05 -31.45 8.30
N GLN A 468 -4.07 -31.23 6.99
CA GLN A 468 -4.72 -32.13 6.03
C GLN A 468 -4.05 -33.51 5.97
N ARG A 469 -2.72 -33.57 6.11
CA ARG A 469 -1.99 -34.84 6.22
C ARG A 469 -2.34 -35.59 7.52
N LEU A 470 -2.41 -34.88 8.65
CA LEU A 470 -2.73 -35.49 9.95
C LEU A 470 -4.17 -35.99 10.04
N THR A 471 -5.13 -35.24 9.49
CA THR A 471 -6.54 -35.69 9.44
C THR A 471 -6.73 -36.89 8.52
N ALA A 472 -6.00 -36.95 7.40
CA ALA A 472 -5.99 -38.11 6.52
C ALA A 472 -5.41 -39.36 7.21
N SER A 473 -4.37 -39.24 8.05
CA SER A 473 -3.85 -40.37 8.85
C SER A 473 -4.77 -40.81 9.98
N ALA A 474 -5.49 -39.88 10.62
CA ALA A 474 -6.38 -40.21 11.73
C ALA A 474 -7.60 -41.06 11.29
N LEU A 475 -7.89 -41.10 9.99
CA LEU A 475 -8.97 -41.91 9.40
C LEU A 475 -8.56 -43.37 9.11
N VAL A 476 -7.28 -43.73 9.22
CA VAL A 476 -6.79 -45.09 8.98
C VAL A 476 -6.64 -45.86 10.31
N GLY A 477 -7.72 -46.51 10.74
CA GLY A 477 -7.70 -47.59 11.73
C GLY A 477 -7.79 -47.16 13.20
N THR A 478 -9.01 -47.22 13.76
CA THR A 478 -9.31 -46.95 15.18
C THR A 478 -8.93 -48.12 16.12
N GLY A 479 -7.79 -48.78 15.88
CA GLY A 479 -7.30 -49.91 16.68
C GLY A 479 -6.53 -50.95 15.87
N GLY A 480 -5.79 -51.83 16.56
CA GLY A 480 -4.95 -52.87 15.92
C GLY A 480 -5.73 -53.80 14.98
N GLY A 481 -6.97 -54.18 15.35
CA GLY A 481 -7.86 -54.98 14.50
C GLY A 481 -8.38 -54.24 13.26
N ALA A 482 -8.61 -52.92 13.34
CA ALA A 482 -9.05 -52.12 12.20
C ALA A 482 -7.92 -51.88 11.20
N PHE A 483 -6.70 -51.64 11.69
CA PHE A 483 -5.50 -51.60 10.86
C PHE A 483 -5.30 -52.93 10.12
N ALA A 484 -5.36 -54.05 10.86
CA ALA A 484 -5.25 -55.38 10.29
C ALA A 484 -6.32 -55.68 9.23
N ALA A 485 -7.57 -55.28 9.47
CA ALA A 485 -8.66 -55.42 8.51
C ALA A 485 -8.46 -54.59 7.24
N ALA A 486 -7.91 -53.38 7.36
CA ALA A 486 -7.60 -52.51 6.23
C ALA A 486 -6.45 -53.07 5.36
N VAL A 487 -5.40 -53.61 6.00
CA VAL A 487 -4.33 -54.33 5.30
C VAL A 487 -4.88 -55.58 4.62
N ALA A 488 -5.69 -56.36 5.33
CA ALA A 488 -6.30 -57.59 4.81
C ALA A 488 -7.22 -57.31 3.61
N GLY A 489 -8.10 -56.31 3.71
CA GLY A 489 -8.98 -55.92 2.59
C GLY A 489 -8.20 -55.45 1.36
N LYS A 490 -7.11 -54.70 1.56
CA LYS A 490 -6.22 -54.25 0.48
C LYS A 490 -5.47 -55.41 -0.17
N ALA A 491 -5.02 -56.38 0.63
CA ALA A 491 -4.41 -57.60 0.13
C ALA A 491 -5.39 -58.48 -0.67
N MET A 492 -6.63 -58.62 -0.21
CA MET A 492 -7.68 -59.37 -0.93
C MET A 492 -8.03 -58.75 -2.29
N ALA A 493 -7.75 -57.46 -2.49
CA ALA A 493 -7.93 -56.78 -3.77
C ALA A 493 -6.81 -57.06 -4.79
N LYS A 494 -5.67 -57.64 -4.38
CA LYS A 494 -4.52 -57.95 -5.24
C LYS A 494 -4.77 -59.19 -6.13
N ALA A 495 -3.96 -59.33 -7.18
CA ALA A 495 -4.21 -60.27 -8.26
C ALA A 495 -4.05 -61.74 -7.82
N SER A 496 -3.06 -62.07 -6.99
CA SER A 496 -2.86 -63.45 -6.50
C SER A 496 -4.02 -63.91 -5.60
N MET A 497 -4.51 -63.06 -4.69
CA MET A 497 -5.65 -63.37 -3.82
C MET A 497 -6.97 -63.49 -4.60
N LYS A 498 -7.17 -62.66 -5.62
CA LYS A 498 -8.31 -62.78 -6.56
C LYS A 498 -8.23 -64.02 -7.43
N ALA A 499 -7.04 -64.44 -7.84
CA ALA A 499 -6.84 -65.66 -8.61
C ALA A 499 -7.12 -66.90 -7.75
N ALA A 500 -6.59 -66.93 -6.52
CA ALA A 500 -6.83 -68.00 -5.56
C ALA A 500 -8.32 -68.15 -5.22
N SER A 501 -9.03 -67.04 -4.97
CA SER A 501 -10.48 -67.09 -4.69
C SER A 501 -11.31 -67.50 -5.92
N LYS A 502 -10.93 -67.09 -7.13
CA LYS A 502 -11.60 -67.54 -8.38
C LYS A 502 -11.39 -69.02 -8.66
N VAL A 503 -10.19 -69.55 -8.42
CA VAL A 503 -9.89 -70.98 -8.61
C VAL A 503 -10.71 -71.82 -7.62
N LEU A 504 -10.75 -71.41 -6.35
CA LEU A 504 -11.57 -72.06 -5.31
C LEU A 504 -13.07 -72.00 -5.62
N ALA A 505 -13.58 -70.83 -6.02
CA ALA A 505 -14.99 -70.66 -6.40
C ALA A 505 -15.37 -71.52 -7.62
N LYS A 506 -14.48 -71.65 -8.61
CA LYS A 506 -14.70 -72.45 -9.82
C LYS A 506 -14.66 -73.95 -9.55
N ALA A 507 -13.92 -74.40 -8.54
CA ALA A 507 -13.91 -75.79 -8.08
C ALA A 507 -15.22 -76.15 -7.36
N ALA A 508 -15.73 -75.28 -6.47
CA ALA A 508 -17.02 -75.51 -5.80
C ALA A 508 -18.23 -75.46 -6.75
N ALA A 509 -18.22 -74.57 -7.73
CA ALA A 509 -19.27 -74.53 -8.76
C ALA A 509 -19.35 -75.84 -9.57
N LYS A 510 -18.25 -76.60 -9.66
CA LYS A 510 -18.21 -77.93 -10.31
C LYS A 510 -18.63 -79.07 -9.38
N GLN A 511 -18.55 -78.92 -8.06
CA GLN A 511 -19.04 -79.91 -7.09
C GLN A 511 -20.53 -79.74 -6.73
N GLY A 512 -21.13 -78.56 -6.99
CA GLY A 512 -22.54 -78.25 -6.70
C GLY A 512 -23.58 -78.72 -7.73
N LEU A 513 -23.19 -79.39 -8.81
CA LEU A 513 -24.12 -79.97 -9.80
C LEU A 513 -24.23 -81.48 -9.57
N GLY A 514 -25.39 -81.90 -9.05
CA GLY A 514 -25.61 -83.25 -8.56
C GLY A 514 -25.59 -84.37 -9.61
N LYS A 515 -25.32 -85.58 -9.07
CA LYS A 515 -25.56 -86.95 -9.55
C LYS A 515 -24.46 -87.62 -10.41
N ALA A 516 -24.02 -88.77 -9.85
CA ALA A 516 -23.42 -89.96 -10.46
C ALA A 516 -21.89 -90.00 -10.72
N GLY A 517 -21.23 -90.92 -9.99
CA GLY A 517 -20.35 -91.95 -10.56
C GLY A 517 -18.96 -91.56 -11.05
N ALA A 518 -17.94 -91.96 -10.26
CA ALA A 518 -16.61 -92.41 -10.67
C ALA A 518 -16.01 -91.93 -12.01
N ALA A 519 -15.01 -91.06 -11.92
CA ALA A 519 -13.74 -91.06 -12.67
C ALA A 519 -13.18 -89.62 -12.71
N VAL A 520 -12.30 -89.25 -11.78
CA VAL A 520 -11.50 -88.03 -11.95
C VAL A 520 -10.33 -88.39 -12.84
N ALA A 521 -10.56 -88.29 -14.15
CA ALA A 521 -9.53 -88.27 -15.16
C ALA A 521 -8.62 -87.05 -14.92
N GLY A 522 -7.32 -87.32 -14.81
CA GLY A 522 -6.29 -86.31 -14.90
C GLY A 522 -6.26 -85.68 -16.30
N ALA A 523 -5.62 -84.50 -16.33
CA ALA A 523 -5.24 -83.69 -17.48
C ALA A 523 -6.29 -82.71 -18.04
N ALA A 524 -5.74 -81.53 -18.40
CA ALA A 524 -6.29 -80.46 -19.22
C ALA A 524 -7.19 -79.40 -18.54
N VAL A 525 -6.56 -78.42 -17.89
CA VAL A 525 -6.91 -77.01 -18.12
C VAL A 525 -5.65 -76.26 -18.54
N GLY A 526 -5.30 -76.39 -19.81
CA GLY A 526 -4.30 -75.56 -20.48
C GLY A 526 -4.96 -74.34 -21.12
N SER A 527 -4.53 -73.17 -20.65
CA SER A 527 -4.43 -71.86 -21.32
C SER A 527 -5.23 -71.57 -22.59
N VAL A 528 -6.05 -70.49 -22.57
CA VAL A 528 -6.29 -69.66 -23.77
C VAL A 528 -6.53 -68.18 -23.41
N VAL A 529 -5.54 -67.47 -22.83
CA VAL A 529 -5.28 -66.01 -23.02
C VAL A 529 -3.77 -65.75 -22.75
N PRO A 530 -3.01 -65.03 -23.61
CA PRO A 530 -1.55 -65.20 -23.69
C PRO A 530 -0.75 -64.24 -22.78
N GLY A 531 0.29 -64.79 -22.15
CA GLY A 531 1.35 -64.07 -21.44
C GLY A 531 1.67 -64.67 -20.07
N VAL A 532 2.81 -65.38 -19.97
CA VAL A 532 3.47 -65.93 -18.74
C VAL A 532 3.08 -67.37 -18.29
N GLY A 533 2.05 -68.00 -18.85
CA GLY A 533 1.50 -69.26 -18.32
C GLY A 533 2.08 -70.61 -18.75
N THR A 534 3.20 -70.71 -19.49
CA THR A 534 3.59 -71.96 -20.18
C THR A 534 4.75 -72.76 -19.58
N ALA A 535 5.40 -72.31 -18.51
CA ALA A 535 6.47 -73.08 -17.85
C ALA A 535 6.00 -73.85 -16.60
N VAL A 536 4.80 -73.55 -16.09
CA VAL A 536 4.31 -74.09 -14.80
C VAL A 536 3.55 -75.41 -14.93
N GLY A 537 3.04 -75.72 -16.12
CA GLY A 537 2.21 -76.92 -16.35
C GLY A 537 2.96 -78.26 -16.50
N ALA A 538 4.30 -78.25 -16.58
CA ALA A 538 5.08 -79.45 -16.92
C ALA A 538 5.77 -80.14 -15.72
N VAL A 539 5.89 -79.48 -14.57
CA VAL A 539 6.64 -80.03 -13.41
C VAL A 539 5.71 -80.73 -12.39
N ALA A 540 4.41 -80.43 -12.38
CA ALA A 540 3.44 -81.07 -11.48
C ALA A 540 3.04 -82.50 -11.91
N GLY A 541 3.45 -82.97 -13.10
CA GLY A 541 3.03 -84.25 -13.67
C GLY A 541 3.88 -85.47 -13.30
N ALA A 542 5.00 -85.32 -12.59
CA ALA A 542 6.04 -86.36 -12.55
C ALA A 542 6.39 -86.97 -11.16
N VAL A 543 5.71 -86.63 -10.06
CA VAL A 543 6.08 -87.18 -8.72
C VAL A 543 4.93 -87.92 -7.99
N ALA A 544 3.74 -88.05 -8.56
CA ALA A 544 2.63 -88.77 -7.91
C ALA A 544 2.54 -90.24 -8.37
N GLY A 545 3.39 -91.10 -7.81
CA GLY A 545 3.33 -92.56 -7.97
C GLY A 545 3.21 -93.29 -6.64
N VAL A 546 1.97 -93.52 -6.19
CA VAL A 546 1.51 -94.52 -5.18
C VAL A 546 2.04 -94.39 -3.74
N VAL A 547 1.28 -93.69 -2.85
CA VAL A 547 1.10 -94.02 -1.41
C VAL A 547 -0.29 -93.53 -0.92
N LEU A 548 -0.94 -94.32 -0.07
CA LEU A 548 -2.32 -94.23 0.46
C LEU A 548 -2.71 -92.92 1.21
N GLY A 549 -3.96 -92.48 0.99
CA GLY A 549 -4.93 -92.00 1.99
C GLY A 549 -4.76 -90.63 2.67
N VAL A 550 -3.53 -90.13 2.86
CA VAL A 550 -3.26 -88.79 3.43
C VAL A 550 -2.21 -88.02 2.61
N GLY A 551 -1.51 -88.72 1.69
CA GLY A 551 -0.44 -88.15 0.88
C GLY A 551 -0.86 -87.39 -0.39
N ILE A 552 -2.10 -87.58 -0.89
CA ILE A 552 -2.57 -86.92 -2.12
C ILE A 552 -2.86 -85.43 -1.87
N ASP A 553 -3.54 -85.12 -0.77
CA ASP A 553 -3.84 -83.74 -0.36
C ASP A 553 -2.54 -82.99 -0.01
N TRP A 554 -1.60 -83.68 0.64
CA TRP A 554 -0.28 -83.13 0.93
C TRP A 554 0.53 -82.79 -0.33
N ALA A 555 0.51 -83.65 -1.35
CA ALA A 555 1.23 -83.41 -2.61
C ALA A 555 0.60 -82.27 -3.44
N ALA A 556 -0.74 -82.16 -3.43
CA ALA A 556 -1.46 -81.06 -4.08
C ALA A 556 -1.21 -79.72 -3.36
N LEU A 557 -1.26 -79.69 -2.03
CA LEU A 557 -0.90 -78.53 -1.22
C LEU A 557 0.56 -78.12 -1.42
N TYR A 558 1.49 -79.08 -1.43
CA TYR A 558 2.92 -78.82 -1.64
C TYR A 558 3.19 -78.23 -3.03
N ALA A 559 2.47 -78.70 -4.05
CA ALA A 559 2.54 -78.14 -5.41
C ALA A 559 1.92 -76.73 -5.50
N GLU A 560 0.79 -76.48 -4.84
CA GLU A 560 0.17 -75.14 -4.75
C GLU A 560 1.11 -74.17 -4.03
N GLU A 561 1.73 -74.61 -2.93
CA GLU A 561 2.70 -73.84 -2.15
C GLU A 561 3.91 -73.44 -2.97
N LEU A 562 4.56 -74.40 -3.64
CA LEU A 562 5.73 -74.16 -4.51
C LEU A 562 5.46 -73.15 -5.63
N LEU A 563 4.22 -73.07 -6.12
CA LEU A 563 3.85 -72.25 -7.27
C LEU A 563 3.28 -70.88 -6.90
N THR A 564 2.62 -70.74 -5.74
CA THR A 564 1.83 -69.55 -5.42
C THR A 564 2.24 -68.83 -4.14
N ARG A 565 3.00 -69.49 -3.25
CA ARG A 565 3.39 -68.91 -1.95
C ARG A 565 4.20 -67.62 -2.12
N ASP A 566 5.15 -67.59 -3.04
CA ASP A 566 5.98 -66.38 -3.27
C ASP A 566 5.19 -65.21 -3.86
N ALA A 567 4.26 -65.49 -4.77
CA ALA A 567 3.39 -64.47 -5.35
C ALA A 567 2.43 -63.89 -4.29
N MET A 568 1.84 -64.74 -3.45
CA MET A 568 0.94 -64.33 -2.36
C MET A 568 1.70 -63.55 -1.28
N ARG A 569 2.90 -64.00 -0.91
CA ARG A 569 3.83 -63.30 -0.01
C ARG A 569 4.16 -61.90 -0.53
N ALA A 570 4.48 -61.78 -1.83
CA ALA A 570 4.78 -60.50 -2.44
C ALA A 570 3.58 -59.54 -2.41
N ASP A 571 2.38 -60.02 -2.74
CA ASP A 571 1.16 -59.21 -2.71
C ASP A 571 0.76 -58.78 -1.29
N LEU A 572 0.92 -59.65 -0.29
CA LEU A 572 0.65 -59.33 1.12
C LEU A 572 1.63 -58.29 1.66
N ARG A 573 2.92 -58.45 1.37
CA ARG A 573 3.94 -57.45 1.74
C ARG A 573 3.77 -56.14 0.99
N ALA A 574 3.33 -56.17 -0.27
CA ALA A 574 3.00 -54.96 -1.02
C ALA A 574 1.82 -54.21 -0.38
N ALA A 575 0.75 -54.91 0.01
CA ALA A 575 -0.39 -54.30 0.68
C ALA A 575 -0.01 -53.68 2.04
N LEU A 576 0.84 -54.37 2.81
CA LEU A 576 1.40 -53.88 4.06
C LEU A 576 2.29 -52.65 3.85
N GLY A 577 3.22 -52.73 2.91
CA GLY A 577 4.15 -51.64 2.57
C GLY A 577 3.43 -50.39 2.12
N GLU A 578 2.39 -50.51 1.29
CA GLU A 578 1.59 -49.35 0.87
C GLU A 578 0.83 -48.71 2.04
N GLN A 579 0.40 -49.49 3.05
CA GLN A 579 -0.26 -48.94 4.24
C GLN A 579 0.73 -48.21 5.16
N LEU A 580 1.91 -48.80 5.41
CA LEU A 580 2.97 -48.15 6.19
C LEU A 580 3.55 -46.93 5.47
N GLN A 581 3.61 -46.94 4.14
CA GLN A 581 4.01 -45.77 3.36
C GLN A 581 2.99 -44.64 3.43
N GLY A 582 1.69 -44.97 3.48
CA GLY A 582 0.64 -43.98 3.75
C GLY A 582 0.81 -43.31 5.11
N LEU A 583 1.09 -44.10 6.15
CA LEU A 583 1.32 -43.62 7.51
C LEU A 583 2.59 -42.76 7.63
N SER A 584 3.72 -43.20 7.06
CA SER A 584 4.97 -42.43 7.10
C SER A 584 4.84 -41.06 6.43
N ARG A 585 4.19 -40.97 5.27
CA ARG A 585 3.93 -39.69 4.59
C ARG A 585 3.07 -38.75 5.41
N ALA A 586 2.04 -39.29 6.08
CA ALA A 586 1.13 -38.48 6.87
C ALA A 586 1.79 -37.92 8.15
N MET A 587 2.74 -38.67 8.72
CA MET A 587 3.54 -38.24 9.88
C MET A 587 4.76 -37.39 9.49
N GLY A 588 5.05 -37.20 8.20
CA GLY A 588 6.23 -36.47 7.73
C GLY A 588 7.56 -37.18 8.02
N CYS A 589 7.54 -38.52 8.08
CA CYS A 589 8.75 -39.31 8.23
C CYS A 589 9.59 -39.28 6.93
N PRO A 590 10.94 -39.29 7.03
CA PRO A 590 11.83 -39.28 5.87
C PRO A 590 11.75 -40.55 5.02
#